data_AF-A0A9P5XRL9-F1
#
_entry.id   AF-A0A9P5XRL9-F1
#
_cell.length_a   1.000
_cell.length_b   1.000
_cell.length_c   1.000
_cell.angle_alpha   90.00
_cell.angle_beta   90.00
_cell.angle_gamma   90.00
#
_symmetry.space_group_name_H-M   'P 1'
#
loop_
_entity.id
_entity.type
_entity.pdbx_description
1 polymer ?
#
loop_
_entity_poly.entity_id
_entity_poly.type
_entity_poly.pdbx_seq_one_letter_code
_entity_poly.pdbx_strand_id
1 'polypeptide(L)'
;MAEPSQFLTPEPLHHWHKMFWDHDAKWCIHAVGKAEIDFRFSILHPQTGYRHFTEGISKLKQVTGREHRNLQCYMIGIIAGAVTKGFLIAIWALMDFRYLAQAPEISETILDQINSALKEFHKHKNNIIISGAWDGKKKVAKDWEIPKLEFLQSVVPNICNNGVAIQWSADITERAHVTEIKAPSKSTN
;
A
#
# COMPACT_ATOMS: atom_id res chain seq x y z
N MET A 1 -29.04 -4.76 -4.45
CA MET A 1 -27.72 -5.29 -4.03
C MET A 1 -27.16 -4.31 -3.01
N ALA A 2 -26.62 -4.78 -1.89
CA ALA A 2 -26.04 -3.87 -0.89
C ALA A 2 -24.76 -3.26 -1.45
N GLU A 3 -24.64 -1.94 -1.38
CA GLU A 3 -23.47 -1.22 -1.87
C GLU A 3 -22.34 -1.34 -0.83
N PRO A 4 -21.18 -1.96 -1.14
CA PRO A 4 -20.12 -2.24 -0.16
C PRO A 4 -19.69 -1.02 0.66
N SER A 5 -19.68 0.16 0.05
CA SER A 5 -19.32 1.41 0.74
C SER A 5 -20.28 1.80 1.88
N GLN A 6 -21.48 1.21 1.96
CA GLN A 6 -22.46 1.48 3.01
C GLN A 6 -22.22 0.68 4.30
N PHE A 7 -21.52 -0.46 4.24
CA PHE A 7 -21.36 -1.36 5.40
C PHE A 7 -19.94 -1.90 5.58
N LEU A 8 -19.05 -1.72 4.60
CA LEU A 8 -17.62 -2.02 4.72
C LEU A 8 -16.84 -0.71 4.76
N THR A 9 -16.33 -0.41 5.94
CA THR A 9 -15.47 0.75 6.16
C THR A 9 -14.01 0.38 5.87
N PRO A 10 -13.28 1.17 5.06
CA PRO A 10 -11.90 0.88 4.75
C PRO A 10 -11.03 1.02 6.00
N GLU A 11 -10.51 -0.11 6.45
CA GLU A 11 -9.49 -0.22 7.50
C GLU A 11 -8.08 -0.02 6.90
N PRO A 12 -7.37 1.10 7.21
CA PRO A 12 -6.09 1.45 6.59
C PRO A 12 -4.98 0.39 6.70
N LEU A 13 -4.88 -0.32 7.83
CA LEU A 13 -3.78 -1.24 8.09
C LEU A 13 -3.79 -2.43 7.12
N HIS A 14 -4.92 -3.11 7.00
CA HIS A 14 -5.06 -4.33 6.21
C HIS A 14 -5.47 -4.04 4.77
N HIS A 15 -6.27 -3.01 4.52
CA HIS A 15 -6.71 -2.67 3.16
C HIS A 15 -5.66 -1.87 2.40
N TRP A 16 -4.86 -1.04 3.07
CA TRP A 16 -3.91 -0.17 2.36
C TRP A 16 -2.46 -0.55 2.58
N HIS A 17 -1.98 -0.63 3.81
CA HIS A 17 -0.58 -0.93 4.10
C HIS A 17 -0.20 -2.36 3.74
N LYS A 18 -1.02 -3.33 4.16
CA LYS A 18 -0.80 -4.74 3.78
C LYS A 18 -0.98 -4.97 2.29
N MET A 19 -1.98 -4.35 1.65
CA MET A 19 -2.18 -4.45 0.21
C MET A 19 -0.97 -3.94 -0.59
N PHE A 20 -0.38 -2.81 -0.17
CA PHE A 20 0.86 -2.32 -0.76
C PHE A 20 1.98 -3.37 -0.72
N TRP A 21 2.17 -4.04 0.42
CA TRP A 21 3.19 -5.08 0.53
C TRP A 21 2.89 -6.32 -0.31
N ASP A 22 1.62 -6.74 -0.33
CA ASP A 22 1.15 -7.93 -1.06
C ASP A 22 1.21 -7.73 -2.59
N HIS A 23 1.11 -6.47 -3.06
CA HIS A 23 0.99 -6.16 -4.49
C HIS A 23 2.01 -5.12 -4.97
N ASP A 24 1.83 -3.83 -4.67
CA ASP A 24 2.63 -2.72 -5.20
C ASP A 24 4.15 -2.95 -5.01
N ALA A 25 4.56 -3.37 -3.81
CA ALA A 25 5.96 -3.66 -3.50
C ALA A 25 6.48 -4.85 -4.32
N LYS A 26 5.65 -5.88 -4.55
CA LYS A 26 6.02 -7.03 -5.40
C LYS A 26 6.16 -6.62 -6.85
N TRP A 27 5.29 -5.73 -7.34
CA TRP A 27 5.41 -5.18 -8.68
C TRP A 27 6.70 -4.38 -8.84
N CYS A 28 7.03 -3.55 -7.86
CA CYS A 28 8.27 -2.77 -7.86
C CYS A 28 9.52 -3.66 -7.81
N ILE A 29 9.54 -4.68 -6.95
CA ILE A 29 10.65 -5.65 -6.87
C ILE A 29 10.84 -6.37 -8.22
N HIS A 30 9.75 -6.71 -8.90
CA HIS A 30 9.82 -7.34 -10.22
C HIS A 30 10.36 -6.37 -11.27
N ALA A 31 9.76 -5.18 -11.39
CA ALA A 31 10.07 -4.21 -12.44
C ALA A 31 11.49 -3.65 -12.33
N VAL A 32 11.97 -3.38 -11.12
CA VAL A 32 13.34 -2.91 -10.87
C VAL A 32 14.35 -4.05 -10.90
N GLY A 33 13.94 -5.25 -10.49
CA GLY A 33 14.81 -6.38 -10.25
C GLY A 33 15.34 -6.42 -8.82
N LYS A 34 15.45 -7.63 -8.26
CA LYS A 34 15.79 -7.85 -6.85
C LYS A 34 17.13 -7.24 -6.43
N ALA A 35 18.17 -7.41 -7.25
CA ALA A 35 19.50 -6.90 -6.93
C ALA A 35 19.54 -5.37 -6.88
N GLU A 36 18.94 -4.71 -7.88
CA GLU A 36 18.92 -3.25 -7.97
C GLU A 36 18.05 -2.63 -6.87
N ILE A 37 16.87 -3.19 -6.61
CA ILE A 37 16.00 -2.63 -5.57
C ILE A 37 16.63 -2.79 -4.18
N ASP A 38 17.26 -3.93 -3.89
CA ASP A 38 17.94 -4.16 -2.63
C ASP A 38 19.16 -3.25 -2.45
N PHE A 39 19.94 -3.03 -3.53
CA PHE A 39 21.04 -2.07 -3.54
C PHE A 39 20.58 -0.64 -3.26
N ARG A 40 19.50 -0.20 -3.90
CA ARG A 40 18.96 1.15 -3.65
C ARG A 40 18.46 1.34 -2.23
N PHE A 41 17.85 0.32 -1.63
CA PHE A 41 17.44 0.36 -0.22
C PHE A 41 18.64 0.37 0.74
N SER A 42 19.73 -0.33 0.42
CA SER A 42 20.91 -0.40 1.28
C SER A 42 21.70 0.90 1.34
N ILE A 43 21.63 1.74 0.29
CA ILE A 43 22.30 3.04 0.25
C ILE A 43 21.45 4.20 0.76
N LEU A 44 20.19 3.96 1.17
CA LEU A 44 19.36 5.00 1.77
C LEU A 44 20.01 5.53 3.05
N HIS A 45 20.02 6.85 3.21
CA HIS A 45 20.52 7.48 4.43
C HIS A 45 19.75 6.95 5.66
N PRO A 46 20.43 6.40 6.68
CA PRO A 46 19.78 5.96 7.90
C PRO A 46 19.09 7.13 8.62
N GLN A 47 17.78 7.02 8.85
CA GLN A 47 16.99 8.02 9.55
C GLN A 47 16.56 7.52 10.93
N THR A 48 16.72 8.36 11.95
CA THR A 48 16.27 8.05 13.31
C THR A 48 14.76 7.74 13.31
N GLY A 49 14.37 6.63 13.92
CA GLY A 49 12.97 6.21 13.99
C GLY A 49 12.47 5.38 12.80
N TYR A 50 13.28 5.19 11.76
CA TYR A 50 12.98 4.35 10.61
C TYR A 50 13.88 3.11 10.57
N ARG A 51 13.34 1.99 10.07
CA ARG A 51 14.14 0.79 9.86
C ARG A 51 15.04 1.01 8.64
N HIS A 52 16.33 0.79 8.81
CA HIS A 52 17.27 0.73 7.70
C HIS A 52 17.30 -0.69 7.11
N PHE A 53 17.30 -0.81 5.79
CA PHE A 53 17.20 -2.07 5.04
C PHE A 53 18.54 -2.39 4.36
N THR A 54 19.57 -2.71 5.16
CA THR A 54 20.94 -2.98 4.67
C THR A 54 21.03 -4.11 3.64
N GLU A 55 20.16 -5.11 3.76
CA GLU A 55 20.06 -6.24 2.83
C GLU A 55 18.93 -6.07 1.80
N GLY A 56 18.33 -4.88 1.74
CA GLY A 56 17.15 -4.62 0.92
C GLY A 56 15.86 -5.23 1.46
N ILE A 57 14.90 -5.45 0.56
CA ILE A 57 13.52 -5.82 0.89
C ILE A 57 13.07 -7.11 0.20
N SER A 58 13.80 -7.58 -0.80
CA SER A 58 13.35 -8.69 -1.66
C SER A 58 13.23 -10.02 -0.94
N LYS A 59 13.98 -10.21 0.15
CA LYS A 59 14.04 -11.45 0.96
C LYS A 59 13.15 -11.43 2.20
N LEU A 60 12.48 -10.30 2.49
CA LEU A 60 11.64 -10.19 3.69
C LEU A 60 10.42 -11.11 3.58
N LYS A 61 10.27 -12.00 4.57
CA LYS A 61 9.14 -12.96 4.63
C LYS A 61 7.97 -12.45 5.46
N GLN A 62 8.27 -11.78 6.56
CA GLN A 62 7.29 -11.16 7.44
C GLN A 62 7.69 -9.71 7.64
N VAL A 63 6.71 -8.83 7.41
CA VAL A 63 6.88 -7.39 7.49
C VAL A 63 5.75 -6.85 8.36
N THR A 64 6.12 -6.05 9.35
CA THR A 64 5.19 -5.44 10.31
C THR A 64 4.46 -4.25 9.71
N GLY A 65 3.33 -3.84 10.30
CA GLY A 65 2.61 -2.63 9.86
C GLY A 65 3.48 -1.36 9.83
N ARG A 66 4.40 -1.22 10.80
CA ARG A 66 5.37 -0.11 10.83
C ARG A 66 6.32 -0.15 9.63
N GLU A 67 6.79 -1.33 9.25
CA GLU A 67 7.67 -1.49 8.12
C GLU A 67 6.95 -1.24 6.80
N HIS A 68 5.68 -1.65 6.66
CA HIS A 68 4.88 -1.30 5.48
C HIS A 68 4.85 0.21 5.27
N ARG A 69 4.62 1.02 6.33
CA ARG A 69 4.63 2.49 6.23
C ARG A 69 5.98 3.04 5.83
N ASN A 70 7.05 2.59 6.48
CA ASN A 70 8.40 3.02 6.14
C ASN A 70 8.72 2.73 4.67
N LEU A 71 8.35 1.55 4.18
CA LEU A 71 8.56 1.17 2.78
C LEU A 71 7.77 2.04 1.82
N GLN A 72 6.53 2.41 2.15
CA GLN A 72 5.71 3.32 1.34
C GLN A 72 6.37 4.69 1.18
N CYS A 73 7.00 5.22 2.23
CA CYS A 73 7.70 6.51 2.17
C CYS A 73 8.88 6.52 1.19
N TYR A 74 9.58 5.39 1.04
CA TYR A 74 10.79 5.31 0.22
C TYR A 74 10.51 4.83 -1.21
N MET A 75 9.42 4.08 -1.44
CA MET A 75 9.23 3.32 -2.67
C MET A 75 9.32 4.17 -3.94
N ILE A 76 8.69 5.34 -3.97
CA ILE A 76 8.70 6.23 -5.15
C ILE A 76 10.12 6.67 -5.51
N GLY A 77 10.90 7.10 -4.52
CA GLY A 77 12.30 7.48 -4.71
C GLY A 77 13.16 6.29 -5.13
N ILE A 78 12.91 5.11 -4.56
CA ILE A 78 13.64 3.88 -4.87
C ILE A 78 13.45 3.46 -6.32
N ILE A 79 12.22 3.48 -6.84
CA ILE A 79 11.96 3.01 -8.21
C ILE A 79 12.22 4.08 -9.28
N ALA A 80 12.36 5.36 -8.88
CA ALA A 80 12.60 6.46 -9.81
C ALA A 80 13.86 6.21 -10.67
N GLY A 81 13.72 6.36 -11.99
CA GLY A 81 14.80 6.12 -12.95
C GLY A 81 15.16 4.64 -13.19
N ALA A 82 14.58 3.68 -12.46
CA ALA A 82 14.70 2.24 -12.74
C ALA A 82 13.52 1.66 -13.52
N VAL A 83 12.38 2.35 -13.55
CA VAL A 83 11.15 1.88 -14.20
C VAL A 83 10.66 2.89 -15.24
N THR A 84 9.74 2.46 -16.11
CA THR A 84 9.13 3.37 -17.09
C THR A 84 8.34 4.48 -16.41
N LYS A 85 8.22 5.64 -17.06
CA LYS A 85 7.44 6.77 -16.55
C LYS A 85 6.00 6.38 -16.20
N GLY A 86 5.35 5.59 -17.06
CA GLY A 86 3.98 5.13 -16.83
C GLY A 86 3.85 4.19 -15.62
N PHE A 87 4.82 3.31 -15.39
CA PHE A 87 4.86 2.47 -14.19
C PHE A 87 5.01 3.32 -12.93
N LEU A 88 5.95 4.26 -12.94
CA LEU A 88 6.18 5.18 -11.82
C LEU A 88 4.90 5.96 -11.47
N ILE A 89 4.21 6.51 -12.48
CA ILE A 89 2.94 7.24 -12.27
C ILE A 89 1.88 6.32 -11.65
N ALA A 90 1.75 5.07 -12.09
CA ALA A 90 0.77 4.14 -11.52
C ALA A 90 1.01 3.89 -10.02
N ILE A 91 2.26 3.61 -9.63
CA ILE A 91 2.60 3.39 -8.21
C ILE A 91 2.45 4.67 -7.39
N TRP A 92 2.86 5.81 -7.94
CA TRP A 92 2.71 7.11 -7.29
C TRP A 92 1.22 7.42 -7.05
N ALA A 93 0.37 7.29 -8.05
CA ALA A 93 -1.06 7.53 -7.92
C ALA A 93 -1.70 6.68 -6.80
N LEU A 94 -1.28 5.43 -6.63
CA LEU A 94 -1.72 4.59 -5.50
C LEU A 94 -1.14 5.01 -4.15
N MET A 95 0.06 5.61 -4.10
CA MET A 95 0.61 6.20 -2.88
C MET A 95 -0.16 7.47 -2.50
N ASP A 96 -0.39 8.37 -3.45
CA ASP A 96 -1.15 9.62 -3.25
C ASP A 96 -2.56 9.32 -2.74
N PHE A 97 -3.24 8.35 -3.37
CA PHE A 97 -4.55 7.87 -2.92
C PHE A 97 -4.52 7.48 -1.44
N ARG A 98 -3.58 6.60 -1.05
CA ARG A 98 -3.49 6.09 0.34
C ARG A 98 -3.11 7.20 1.32
N TYR A 99 -2.24 8.12 0.91
CA TYR A 99 -1.84 9.24 1.75
C TYR A 99 -3.01 10.18 2.03
N LEU A 100 -3.71 10.62 0.97
CA LEU A 100 -4.85 11.53 1.07
C LEU A 100 -6.02 10.90 1.83
N ALA A 101 -6.34 9.63 1.59
CA ALA A 101 -7.44 8.93 2.24
C ALA A 101 -7.22 8.68 3.75
N GLN A 102 -6.00 8.87 4.25
CA GLN A 102 -5.66 8.79 5.68
C GLN A 102 -5.68 10.16 6.38
N ALA A 103 -6.00 11.25 5.68
CA ALA A 103 -6.03 12.57 6.30
C ALA A 103 -7.04 12.60 7.47
N PRO A 104 -6.69 13.23 8.61
CA PRO A 104 -7.57 13.32 9.77
C PRO A 104 -8.80 14.18 9.50
N GLU A 105 -8.69 15.10 8.53
CA GLU A 105 -9.75 15.97 8.05
C GLU A 105 -9.77 15.90 6.53
N ILE A 106 -10.94 15.68 5.95
CA ILE A 106 -11.13 15.50 4.51
C ILE A 106 -12.19 16.49 4.03
N SER A 107 -11.75 17.48 3.26
CA SER A 107 -12.63 18.43 2.57
C SER A 107 -13.07 17.88 1.20
N GLU A 108 -14.05 18.53 0.57
CA GLU A 108 -14.46 18.21 -0.81
C GLU A 108 -13.27 18.24 -1.78
N THR A 109 -12.36 19.19 -1.62
CA THR A 109 -11.12 19.27 -2.42
C THR A 109 -10.25 18.02 -2.23
N ILE A 110 -10.12 17.51 -1.00
CA ILE A 110 -9.34 16.29 -0.74
C ILE A 110 -10.06 15.08 -1.34
N LEU A 111 -11.40 15.00 -1.26
CA LEU A 111 -12.18 13.93 -1.92
C LEU A 111 -11.95 13.90 -3.43
N ASP A 112 -11.93 15.07 -4.08
CA ASP A 112 -11.64 15.20 -5.50
C ASP A 112 -10.21 14.74 -5.83
N GLN A 113 -9.23 15.06 -4.97
CA GLN A 113 -7.86 14.60 -5.12
C GLN A 113 -7.74 13.07 -4.95
N ILE A 114 -8.44 12.47 -4.00
CA ILE A 114 -8.48 11.00 -3.80
C ILE A 114 -9.04 10.33 -5.07
N ASN A 115 -10.18 10.81 -5.57
CA ASN A 115 -10.77 10.30 -6.81
C ASN A 115 -9.85 10.48 -8.02
N SER A 116 -9.16 11.63 -8.10
CA SER A 116 -8.22 11.94 -9.18
C SER A 116 -7.01 11.02 -9.14
N ALA A 117 -6.46 10.74 -7.96
CA ALA A 117 -5.38 9.77 -7.78
C ALA A 117 -5.80 8.37 -8.25
N LEU A 118 -7.00 7.91 -7.88
CA LEU A 118 -7.50 6.61 -8.33
C LEU A 118 -7.70 6.55 -9.86
N LYS A 119 -8.24 7.62 -10.46
CA LYS A 119 -8.36 7.74 -11.92
C LYS A 119 -7.00 7.70 -12.61
N GLU A 120 -6.00 8.39 -12.06
CA GLU A 120 -4.65 8.43 -12.61
C GLU A 120 -3.97 7.05 -12.54
N PHE A 121 -4.20 6.30 -11.46
CA PHE A 121 -3.79 4.91 -11.39
C PHE A 121 -4.44 4.07 -12.50
N HIS A 122 -5.76 4.15 -12.67
CA HIS A 122 -6.46 3.38 -13.70
C HIS A 122 -6.00 3.71 -15.12
N LYS A 123 -5.63 4.96 -15.39
CA LYS A 123 -5.04 5.39 -16.67
C LYS A 123 -3.67 4.75 -16.93
N HIS A 124 -2.89 4.48 -15.90
CA HIS A 124 -1.51 4.01 -16.03
C HIS A 124 -1.29 2.54 -15.65
N LYS A 125 -2.26 1.86 -15.03
CA LYS A 125 -2.11 0.49 -14.51
C LYS A 125 -1.60 -0.52 -15.54
N ASN A 126 -1.95 -0.34 -16.82
CA ASN A 126 -1.46 -1.21 -17.90
C ASN A 126 0.07 -1.23 -18.03
N ASN A 127 0.79 -0.20 -17.59
CA ASN A 127 2.26 -0.20 -17.57
C ASN A 127 2.83 -1.26 -16.61
N ILE A 128 2.09 -1.62 -15.56
CA ILE A 128 2.47 -2.70 -14.63
C ILE A 128 2.39 -4.05 -15.36
N ILE A 129 1.36 -4.26 -16.19
CA ILE A 129 1.25 -5.47 -17.02
C ILE A 129 2.38 -5.53 -18.04
N ILE A 130 2.63 -4.43 -18.77
CA ILE A 130 3.67 -4.34 -19.80
C ILE A 130 5.04 -4.66 -19.22
N SER A 131 5.31 -4.25 -17.97
CA SER A 131 6.57 -4.55 -17.29
C SER A 131 6.75 -6.04 -16.90
N GLY A 132 5.75 -6.89 -17.10
CA GLY A 132 5.75 -8.28 -16.66
C GLY A 132 5.54 -8.47 -15.15
N ALA A 133 5.49 -7.37 -14.38
CA ALA A 133 5.28 -7.37 -12.94
C ALA A 133 3.91 -7.93 -12.51
N TRP A 134 2.95 -7.94 -13.44
CA TRP A 134 1.66 -8.59 -13.29
C TRP A 134 1.49 -9.68 -14.36
N ASP A 135 1.53 -10.94 -13.94
CA ASP A 135 1.35 -12.09 -14.83
C ASP A 135 -0.11 -12.56 -14.80
N GLY A 136 -0.88 -12.22 -15.83
CA GLY A 136 -2.25 -12.68 -16.07
C GLY A 136 -2.38 -14.18 -16.39
N LYS A 137 -1.32 -15.00 -16.21
CA LYS A 137 -1.31 -16.45 -16.49
C LYS A 137 -2.17 -17.29 -15.55
N LYS A 138 -2.57 -16.79 -14.38
CA LYS A 138 -3.69 -17.40 -13.64
C LYS A 138 -4.97 -16.88 -14.29
N LYS A 139 -5.90 -17.76 -14.70
CA LYS A 139 -7.16 -17.40 -15.38
C LYS A 139 -7.99 -16.28 -14.69
N VAL A 140 -7.76 -16.07 -13.39
CA VAL A 140 -8.38 -15.06 -12.50
C VAL A 140 -7.65 -13.69 -12.56
N ALA A 141 -6.44 -13.62 -13.12
CA ALA A 141 -5.56 -12.44 -13.08
C ALA A 141 -5.57 -11.58 -14.35
N LYS A 142 -6.36 -11.92 -15.38
CA LYS A 142 -6.43 -11.08 -16.60
C LYS A 142 -7.13 -9.74 -16.35
N ASP A 143 -8.04 -9.68 -15.38
CA ASP A 143 -8.99 -8.57 -15.24
C ASP A 143 -8.75 -7.67 -14.02
N TRP A 144 -7.54 -7.66 -13.45
CA TRP A 144 -7.24 -6.89 -12.22
C TRP A 144 -8.13 -7.26 -11.03
N GLU A 145 -8.56 -8.53 -10.91
CA GLU A 145 -9.42 -9.03 -9.83
C GLU A 145 -8.70 -9.11 -8.47
N ILE A 146 -8.21 -7.97 -7.98
CA ILE A 146 -7.71 -7.80 -6.61
C ILE A 146 -8.84 -7.15 -5.84
N PRO A 147 -9.59 -7.89 -4.98
CA PRO A 147 -10.77 -7.35 -4.31
C PRO A 147 -10.48 -6.06 -3.52
N LYS A 148 -9.31 -5.97 -2.89
CA LYS A 148 -8.88 -4.77 -2.17
C LYS A 148 -8.60 -3.56 -3.08
N LEU A 149 -8.15 -3.81 -4.30
CA LEU A 149 -7.89 -2.75 -5.29
C LEU A 149 -9.20 -2.23 -5.88
N GLU A 150 -10.13 -3.13 -6.21
CA GLU A 150 -11.49 -2.74 -6.65
C GLU A 150 -12.23 -1.98 -5.55
N PHE A 151 -12.07 -2.40 -4.29
CA PHE A 151 -12.65 -1.73 -3.14
C PHE A 151 -12.16 -0.28 -2.96
N LEU A 152 -11.05 0.13 -3.58
CA LEU A 152 -10.63 1.54 -3.54
C LEU A 152 -11.67 2.50 -4.14
N GLN A 153 -12.49 2.03 -5.10
CA GLN A 153 -13.58 2.81 -5.69
C GLN A 153 -14.66 3.18 -4.66
N SER A 154 -14.80 2.37 -3.61
CA SER A 154 -15.77 2.57 -2.54
C SER A 154 -15.29 3.52 -1.45
N VAL A 155 -14.02 3.94 -1.45
CA VAL A 155 -13.43 4.73 -0.34
C VAL A 155 -14.04 6.12 -0.24
N VAL A 156 -14.16 6.87 -1.34
CA VAL A 156 -14.76 8.22 -1.29
C VAL A 156 -16.24 8.15 -0.88
N PRO A 157 -17.09 7.31 -1.50
CA PRO A 157 -18.47 7.13 -1.03
C PRO A 157 -18.55 6.72 0.45
N ASN A 158 -17.64 5.86 0.91
CA ASN A 158 -17.62 5.44 2.30
C ASN A 158 -17.25 6.60 3.25
N ILE A 159 -16.24 7.42 2.90
CA ILE A 159 -15.85 8.59 3.70
C ILE A 159 -17.00 9.59 3.83
N CYS A 160 -17.75 9.83 2.74
CA CYS A 160 -18.91 10.72 2.78
C CYS A 160 -20.03 10.20 3.71
N ASN A 161 -20.19 8.88 3.82
CA ASN A 161 -21.27 8.26 4.61
C ASN A 161 -20.87 7.95 6.05
N ASN A 162 -19.60 7.67 6.33
CA ASN A 162 -19.12 7.10 7.60
C ASN A 162 -17.96 7.90 8.24
N GLY A 163 -17.57 9.02 7.62
CA GLY A 163 -16.43 9.84 8.06
C GLY A 163 -15.07 9.28 7.66
N VAL A 164 -14.01 9.96 8.10
CA VAL A 164 -12.62 9.67 7.69
C VAL A 164 -12.20 8.23 7.99
N ALA A 165 -11.44 7.59 7.08
CA ALA A 165 -11.05 6.19 7.23
C ALA A 165 -10.13 5.91 8.42
N ILE A 166 -9.31 6.90 8.81
CA ILE A 166 -8.28 6.74 9.84
C ILE A 166 -8.86 6.38 11.22
N GLN A 167 -10.08 6.80 11.53
CA GLN A 167 -10.76 6.49 12.79
C GLN A 167 -11.05 4.97 12.94
N TRP A 168 -11.03 4.23 11.83
CA TRP A 168 -11.32 2.81 11.78
C TRP A 168 -10.05 1.94 11.78
N SER A 169 -8.87 2.53 12.00
CA SER A 169 -7.60 1.79 11.99
C SER A 169 -7.54 0.70 13.06
N ALA A 170 -7.09 -0.49 12.65
CA ALA A 170 -6.84 -1.63 13.53
C ALA A 170 -5.52 -1.54 14.31
N ASP A 171 -4.76 -0.45 14.19
CA ASP A 171 -3.48 -0.29 14.88
C ASP A 171 -3.60 -0.42 16.40
N ILE A 172 -4.65 0.16 16.98
CA ILE A 172 -4.85 0.19 18.42
C ILE A 172 -5.11 -1.23 18.92
N THR A 173 -5.97 -1.99 18.23
CA THR A 173 -6.32 -3.35 18.60
C THR A 173 -5.16 -4.32 18.35
N GLU A 174 -4.40 -4.16 17.26
CA GLU A 174 -3.21 -4.97 17.00
C GLU A 174 -2.10 -4.69 18.04
N ARG A 175 -1.91 -3.42 18.44
CA ARG A 175 -0.97 -3.06 19.50
C ARG A 175 -1.37 -3.68 20.84
N ALA A 176 -2.66 -3.60 21.22
CA ALA A 176 -3.17 -4.22 22.43
C ALA A 176 -2.99 -5.74 22.41
N HIS A 177 -3.25 -6.40 21.29
CA HIS A 177 -2.99 -7.85 21.17
C HIS A 177 -1.50 -8.20 21.37
N VAL A 178 -0.56 -7.35 20.96
CA VAL A 178 0.86 -7.56 21.22
C VAL A 178 1.17 -7.45 22.72
N THR A 179 0.68 -6.40 23.38
CA THR A 179 0.97 -6.13 24.80
C THR A 179 0.26 -7.09 25.74
N GLU A 180 -1.01 -7.40 25.48
CA GLU A 180 -1.85 -8.16 26.41
C GLU A 180 -1.78 -9.68 26.19
N ILE A 181 -1.43 -10.15 24.99
CA ILE A 181 -1.47 -11.58 24.65
C ILE A 181 -0.10 -12.12 24.27
N LYS A 182 0.57 -11.51 23.27
CA LYS A 182 1.83 -12.06 22.74
C LYS A 182 3.02 -11.89 23.68
N ALA A 183 3.15 -10.75 24.36
CA ALA A 183 4.26 -10.54 25.29
C ALA A 183 4.15 -11.43 26.55
N PRO A 184 2.99 -11.54 27.23
CA PRO A 184 2.85 -12.39 28.41
C PRO A 184 3.06 -13.87 28.11
N SER A 185 2.46 -14.39 27.03
CA SER A 185 2.64 -15.80 26.62
C SER A 185 4.08 -16.19 26.31
N LYS A 186 4.91 -15.25 25.84
CA LYS A 186 6.35 -15.49 25.62
C LYS A 186 7.18 -15.43 26.92
N SER A 187 6.67 -14.78 27.96
CA SER A 187 7.34 -14.69 29.26
C SER A 187 7.06 -15.89 30.18
N THR A 188 6.03 -16.68 29.86
CA THR A 188 5.66 -17.90 30.60
C THR A 188 6.15 -19.20 29.94
N ASN A 189 6.90 -19.12 28.83
CA ASN A 189 7.49 -20.27 28.13
C ASN A 189 9.01 -20.30 28.28
#